data_AF-A0A259NRU2-F1
#
_entry.id   AF-A0A259NRU2-F1
#
_cell.length_a   1.000
_cell.length_b   1.000
_cell.length_c   1.000
_cell.angle_alpha   90.00
_cell.angle_beta   90.00
_cell.angle_gamma   90.00
#
_symmetry.space_group_name_H-M   'P 1'
#
loop_
_entity.id
_entity.type
_entity.pdbx_description
1 polymer ?
#
loop_
_entity_poly.entity_id
_entity_poly.type
_entity_poly.pdbx_seq_one_letter_code
_entity_poly.pdbx_strand_id
1 'polypeptide(L)'
;MSFIDYLDQIEDHRTDINKEYNLGDIIFLTMAAVLAGALGWKAIKIFGDSKLAWLRQYREFKTGIPTRHTIGRIIRGLSNEALLSSFARWINEQREHTGKPQIAFDGKTLRGTGKRSGTDALH
;
A
#
# COMPACT_ATOMS: atom_id res chain seq x y z
N MET A 1 16.74 -0.17 -7.53
CA MET A 1 16.16 1.03 -6.86
C MET A 1 15.62 0.68 -5.47
N SER A 2 15.33 1.67 -4.62
CA SER A 2 14.62 1.44 -3.35
C SER A 2 13.12 1.18 -3.63
N PHE A 3 12.40 0.54 -2.70
CA PHE A 3 10.94 0.38 -2.84
C PHE A 3 10.20 1.73 -2.93
N ILE A 4 10.72 2.75 -2.26
CA ILE A 4 10.12 4.08 -2.22
C ILE A 4 10.13 4.72 -3.61
N ASP A 5 11.20 4.51 -4.38
CA ASP A 5 11.34 5.03 -5.74
C ASP A 5 10.28 4.45 -6.68
N TYR A 6 9.83 3.21 -6.42
CA TYR A 6 8.74 2.58 -7.16
C TYR A 6 7.37 3.16 -6.81
N LEU A 7 7.19 3.67 -5.58
CA LEU A 7 5.92 4.30 -5.19
C LEU A 7 5.67 5.59 -5.96
N ASP A 8 6.73 6.33 -6.32
CA ASP A 8 6.61 7.57 -7.06
C ASP A 8 6.29 7.35 -8.55
N GLN A 9 6.34 6.10 -9.04
CA GLN A 9 5.90 5.73 -10.39
C GLN A 9 4.39 5.50 -10.49
N ILE A 10 3.71 5.44 -9.34
CA ILE A 10 2.26 5.26 -9.29
C ILE A 10 1.58 6.57 -9.67
N GLU A 11 0.75 6.52 -10.72
CA GLU A 11 0.02 7.69 -11.19
C GLU A 11 -0.97 8.18 -10.13
N ASP A 12 -0.98 9.50 -9.90
CA ASP A 12 -1.87 10.16 -8.96
C ASP A 12 -3.09 10.74 -9.67
N HIS A 13 -4.14 9.93 -9.78
CA HIS A 13 -5.40 10.32 -10.42
C HIS A 13 -6.26 11.31 -9.60
N ARG A 14 -5.78 11.80 -8.45
CA ARG A 14 -6.48 12.85 -7.70
C ARG A 14 -6.40 14.17 -8.47
N THR A 15 -7.51 14.89 -8.51
CA THR A 15 -7.54 16.27 -9.01
C THR A 15 -6.55 17.14 -8.23
N ASP A 16 -5.96 18.14 -8.90
CA ASP A 16 -4.97 19.03 -8.26
C ASP A 16 -5.60 19.99 -7.23
N ILE A 17 -6.92 20.03 -7.15
CA ILE A 17 -7.67 20.81 -6.15
C ILE A 17 -7.45 20.16 -4.76
N ASN A 18 -6.92 20.94 -3.81
CA ASN A 18 -6.67 20.51 -2.42
C ASN A 18 -5.76 19.26 -2.31
N LYS A 19 -4.80 19.13 -3.23
CA LYS A 19 -3.80 18.06 -3.26
C LYS A 19 -2.62 18.37 -2.34
N GLU A 20 -2.91 18.47 -1.05
CA GLU A 20 -1.94 18.91 -0.02
C GLU A 20 -0.89 17.85 0.37
N TYR A 21 -1.17 16.58 0.11
CA TYR A 21 -0.33 15.45 0.54
C TYR A 21 0.20 14.69 -0.66
N ASN A 22 1.51 14.45 -0.69
CA ASN A 22 2.14 13.62 -1.72
C ASN A 22 1.59 12.19 -1.66
N LEU A 23 1.22 11.61 -2.82
CA LEU A 23 0.61 10.28 -2.87
C LEU A 23 1.50 9.20 -2.25
N GLY A 24 2.78 9.18 -2.63
CA GLY A 24 3.70 8.18 -2.11
C GLY A 24 3.93 8.29 -0.60
N ASP A 25 3.76 9.48 0.02
CA ASP A 25 3.87 9.66 1.49
C ASP A 25 2.75 8.88 2.15
N ILE A 26 1.55 8.93 1.55
CA ILE A 26 0.36 8.29 2.08
C ILE A 26 0.40 6.78 1.84
N ILE A 27 0.92 6.34 0.69
CA ILE A 27 1.13 4.91 0.43
C ILE A 27 2.16 4.35 1.40
N PHE A 28 3.32 5.01 1.55
CA PHE A 28 4.37 4.58 2.48
C PHE A 28 3.88 4.54 3.93
N LEU A 29 3.20 5.60 4.39
CA LEU A 29 2.56 5.65 5.72
C LEU A 29 1.63 4.46 5.95
N THR A 30 0.74 4.21 4.97
CA THR A 30 -0.26 3.15 5.09
C THR A 30 0.39 1.78 5.16
N MET A 31 1.38 1.51 4.30
CA MET A 31 2.12 0.25 4.31
C MET A 31 2.90 0.05 5.61
N ALA A 32 3.67 1.05 6.05
CA ALA A 32 4.45 0.98 7.28
C ALA A 32 3.55 0.73 8.51
N ALA A 33 2.42 1.42 8.58
CA ALA A 33 1.45 1.25 9.66
C ALA A 33 0.82 -0.15 9.64
N VAL A 34 0.38 -0.64 8.48
CA VAL A 34 -0.23 -1.97 8.34
C VAL A 34 0.75 -3.08 8.68
N LEU A 35 2.01 -2.97 8.23
CA LEU A 35 3.08 -3.92 8.59
C LEU A 35 3.40 -3.89 10.09
N ALA A 36 3.24 -2.75 10.74
CA ALA A 36 3.33 -2.61 12.19
C ALA A 36 2.07 -3.07 12.95
N GLY A 37 1.07 -3.63 12.26
CA GLY A 37 -0.15 -4.18 12.84
C GLY A 37 -1.29 -3.16 13.02
N ALA A 38 -1.20 -1.96 12.44
CA ALA A 38 -2.28 -0.97 12.53
C ALA A 38 -3.52 -1.43 11.73
N LEU A 39 -4.64 -1.62 12.43
CA LEU A 39 -5.91 -2.00 11.82
C LEU A 39 -6.83 -0.78 11.64
N GLY A 40 -7.08 -0.44 10.38
CA GLY A 40 -7.99 0.63 9.99
C GLY A 40 -7.42 2.06 10.08
N TRP A 41 -8.14 3.02 9.50
CA TRP A 41 -7.64 4.39 9.28
C TRP A 41 -7.30 5.18 10.55
N LYS A 42 -8.02 4.93 11.64
CA LYS A 42 -7.73 5.57 12.94
C LYS A 42 -6.37 5.11 13.47
N ALA A 43 -6.09 3.81 13.42
CA ALA A 43 -4.83 3.25 13.89
C ALA A 43 -3.66 3.72 13.01
N ILE A 44 -3.85 3.78 11.69
CA ILE A 44 -2.83 4.31 10.76
C ILE A 44 -2.50 5.77 11.08
N LYS A 45 -3.50 6.60 11.36
CA LYS A 45 -3.28 8.00 11.75
C LYS A 45 -2.48 8.08 13.06
N ILE A 46 -2.85 7.29 14.07
CA ILE A 46 -2.13 7.24 15.36
C ILE A 46 -0.68 6.79 15.16
N PHE A 47 -0.45 5.76 14.33
CA PHE A 47 0.89 5.32 13.97
C PHE A 47 1.69 6.46 13.33
N GLY A 48 1.12 7.11 12.31
CA GLY A 48 1.75 8.24 11.63
C GLY A 48 2.12 9.36 12.59
N ASP A 49 1.18 9.80 13.43
CA ASP A 49 1.42 10.85 14.42
C ASP A 49 2.56 10.44 15.39
N SER A 50 2.58 9.17 15.84
CA SER A 50 3.58 8.66 16.79
C SER A 50 4.97 8.39 16.18
N LYS A 51 5.04 8.11 14.87
CA LYS A 51 6.26 7.70 14.16
C LYS A 51 6.70 8.70 13.10
N LEU A 52 6.16 9.92 13.09
CA LEU A 52 6.48 10.94 12.08
C LEU A 52 7.98 11.20 11.94
N ALA A 53 8.72 11.27 13.05
CA ALA A 53 10.17 11.46 13.01
C ALA A 53 10.90 10.31 12.31
N TRP A 54 10.45 9.06 12.50
CA TRP A 54 11.00 7.89 11.83
C TRP A 54 10.58 7.86 10.34
N LEU A 55 9.32 8.13 10.05
CA LEU A 55 8.81 8.25 8.67
C LEU A 55 9.60 9.28 7.86
N ARG A 56 10.01 10.38 8.50
CA ARG A 56 10.82 11.45 7.90
C ARG A 56 12.24 11.07 7.52
N GLN A 57 12.73 9.93 7.97
CA GLN A 57 14.02 9.39 7.53
C GLN A 57 13.95 8.81 6.11
N TYR A 58 12.75 8.52 5.62
CA TYR A 58 12.52 7.86 4.33
C TYR A 58 11.87 8.80 3.32
N ARG A 59 10.93 9.65 3.76
CA ARG A 59 10.25 10.64 2.89
C ARG A 59 10.00 11.94 3.62
N GLU A 60 9.69 13.03 2.92
CA GLU A 60 9.65 14.37 3.55
C GLU A 60 8.48 14.58 4.52
N PHE A 61 7.28 14.07 4.20
CA PHE A 61 6.05 14.38 4.94
C PHE A 61 5.90 15.89 5.22
N LYS A 62 6.01 16.71 4.16
CA LYS A 62 6.01 18.19 4.24
C LYS A 62 4.80 18.74 4.98
N THR A 63 3.61 18.22 4.67
CA THR A 63 2.33 18.63 5.28
C THR A 63 2.00 17.81 6.55
N GLY A 64 2.90 16.93 6.99
CA GLY A 64 2.67 16.04 8.13
C GLY A 64 1.72 14.87 7.81
N ILE A 65 0.99 14.40 8.83
CA ILE A 65 0.13 13.22 8.74
C ILE A 65 -1.31 13.66 8.47
N PRO A 66 -1.96 13.20 7.38
CA PRO A 66 -3.34 13.55 7.11
C PRO A 66 -4.30 12.99 8.14
N THR A 67 -5.51 13.54 8.16
CA THR A 67 -6.61 12.96 8.94
C THR A 67 -6.94 11.53 8.48
N ARG A 68 -7.52 10.72 9.37
CA ARG A 68 -8.00 9.36 9.05
C ARG A 68 -8.94 9.32 7.82
N HIS A 69 -9.73 10.39 7.62
CA HIS A 69 -10.66 10.49 6.50
C HIS A 69 -9.91 10.77 5.19
N THR A 70 -8.90 11.66 5.24
CA THR A 70 -8.02 11.97 4.11
C THR A 70 -7.22 10.74 3.69
N ILE A 71 -6.61 10.01 4.64
CA ILE A 71 -5.88 8.76 4.37
C ILE A 71 -6.79 7.78 3.64
N GLY A 72 -7.95 7.45 4.23
CA GLY A 72 -8.88 6.49 3.63
C GLY A 72 -9.41 6.95 2.27
N ARG A 73 -9.63 8.24 2.05
CA ARG A 73 -10.05 8.79 0.75
C ARG A 73 -8.98 8.60 -0.32
N ILE A 74 -7.72 8.92 -0.01
CA ILE A 74 -6.60 8.81 -0.97
C ILE A 74 -6.35 7.35 -1.31
N ILE A 75 -6.25 6.47 -0.30
CA ILE A 75 -5.97 5.04 -0.53
C ILE A 75 -7.12 4.35 -1.27
N ARG A 76 -8.39 4.73 -1.05
CA ARG A 76 -9.51 4.18 -1.82
C ARG A 76 -9.52 4.59 -3.30
N GLY A 77 -8.87 5.72 -3.65
CA GLY A 77 -8.74 6.17 -5.03
C GLY A 77 -7.53 5.59 -5.75
N LEU A 78 -6.71 4.79 -5.07
CA LEU A 78 -5.52 4.18 -5.61
C LEU A 78 -5.87 2.96 -6.48
N SER A 79 -5.22 2.82 -7.65
CA SER A 79 -5.32 1.57 -8.42
C SER A 79 -4.59 0.45 -7.66
N ASN A 80 -5.34 -0.62 -7.35
CA ASN A 80 -4.79 -1.81 -6.73
C ASN A 80 -3.78 -2.49 -7.66
N GLU A 81 -4.04 -2.46 -8.97
CA GLU A 81 -3.19 -3.03 -10.01
C GLU A 81 -1.86 -2.27 -10.11
N ALA A 82 -1.89 -0.93 -10.06
CA ALA A 82 -0.69 -0.10 -10.07
C ALA A 82 0.18 -0.33 -8.81
N LEU A 83 -0.45 -0.44 -7.64
CA LEU A 83 0.27 -0.72 -6.39
C LEU A 83 0.91 -2.12 -6.42
N LEU A 84 0.14 -3.15 -6.81
CA LEU A 84 0.63 -4.53 -6.85
C LEU A 84 1.73 -4.71 -7.89
N SER A 85 1.59 -4.12 -9.07
CA SER A 85 2.61 -4.18 -10.13
C SER A 85 3.90 -3.47 -9.71
N SER A 86 3.81 -2.31 -9.06
CA SER A 86 4.97 -1.59 -8.52
C SER A 86 5.71 -2.44 -7.47
N PHE A 87 4.98 -3.08 -6.56
CA PHE A 87 5.55 -3.97 -5.55
C PHE A 87 6.17 -5.24 -6.16
N ALA A 88 5.47 -5.88 -7.11
CA ALA A 88 5.95 -7.05 -7.82
C ALA A 88 7.24 -6.77 -8.58
N ARG A 89 7.29 -5.65 -9.29
CA ARG A 89 8.47 -5.21 -10.04
C ARG A 89 9.66 -4.97 -9.11
N TRP A 90 9.45 -4.26 -8.01
CA TRP A 90 10.51 -4.05 -7.01
C TRP A 90 11.06 -5.37 -6.47
N ILE A 91 10.19 -6.29 -6.01
CA ILE A 91 10.63 -7.60 -5.48
C ILE A 91 11.38 -8.41 -6.53
N ASN A 92 10.91 -8.43 -7.77
CA ASN A 92 11.55 -9.20 -8.84
C ASN A 92 12.91 -8.62 -9.23
N GLU A 93 13.06 -7.28 -9.24
CA GLU A 93 14.37 -6.64 -9.39
C GLU A 93 15.33 -7.09 -8.27
N GLN A 94 14.88 -7.09 -7.00
CA GLN A 94 15.72 -7.57 -5.89
C GLN A 94 16.06 -9.07 -5.99
N ARG A 95 15.14 -9.90 -6.48
CA ARG A 95 15.36 -11.33 -6.68
C ARG A 95 16.37 -11.60 -7.79
N GLU A 96 16.27 -10.88 -8.90
CA GLU A 96 17.22 -10.95 -10.00
C GLU A 96 18.64 -10.61 -9.54
N HIS A 97 18.80 -9.51 -8.79
CA HIS A 97 20.10 -9.13 -8.21
C HIS A 97 20.66 -10.16 -7.22
N THR A 98 19.82 -11.02 -6.64
CA THR A 98 20.23 -12.07 -5.69
C THR A 98 20.25 -13.47 -6.30
N GLY A 99 20.12 -13.58 -7.64
CA GLY A 99 20.12 -14.87 -8.35
C GLY A 99 18.93 -15.77 -8.02
N LYS A 100 17.85 -15.20 -7.46
CA LYS A 100 16.63 -15.93 -7.11
C LYS A 100 15.65 -15.87 -8.27
N PRO A 101 14.84 -16.93 -8.47
CA PRO A 101 13.82 -16.93 -9.52
C PRO A 101 12.78 -15.83 -9.27
N GLN A 102 12.26 -15.25 -10.35
CA GLN A 102 11.19 -14.25 -10.29
C GLN A 102 9.86 -14.88 -9.83
N ILE A 103 9.03 -14.07 -9.19
CA ILE A 103 7.68 -14.43 -8.75
C ILE A 103 6.67 -13.84 -9.73
N ALA A 104 5.80 -14.69 -10.29
CA ALA A 104 4.64 -14.23 -11.03
C ALA A 104 3.53 -13.81 -10.05
N PHE A 105 3.10 -12.56 -10.14
CA PHE A 105 1.94 -12.04 -9.44
C PHE A 105 0.74 -12.10 -10.39
N ASP A 106 0.25 -13.31 -10.64
CA ASP A 106 -1.06 -13.50 -11.29
C ASP A 106 -2.13 -13.01 -10.31
N GLY A 107 -2.92 -12.00 -10.72
CA GLY A 107 -3.85 -11.24 -9.89
C GLY A 107 -5.06 -12.04 -9.40
N LYS A 108 -4.83 -13.23 -8.84
CA LYS A 108 -5.82 -14.01 -8.12
C LYS A 108 -6.21 -13.21 -6.87
N THR A 109 -7.22 -12.36 -7.02
CA THR A 109 -7.98 -11.80 -5.91
C THR A 109 -8.33 -12.95 -4.97
N LEU A 110 -8.19 -12.76 -3.65
CA LEU A 110 -8.69 -13.65 -2.60
C LEU A 110 -10.23 -13.82 -2.75
N ARG A 111 -10.67 -14.61 -3.73
CA ARG A 111 -12.04 -15.12 -3.85
C ARG A 111 -12.11 -16.36 -2.95
N GLY A 112 -12.38 -16.14 -1.67
CA GLY A 112 -12.28 -17.20 -0.67
C GLY A 112 -12.81 -16.90 0.73
N THR A 113 -13.94 -16.23 0.88
CA THR A 113 -14.81 -16.42 2.06
C THR A 113 -16.00 -17.27 1.62
N GLY A 114 -15.85 -18.59 1.72
CA GLY A 114 -16.95 -19.52 1.54
C GLY A 114 -18.01 -19.34 2.61
N LYS A 115 -19.28 -19.25 2.20
CA LYS A 115 -20.39 -19.67 3.05
C LYS A 115 -20.68 -21.12 2.74
N ARG A 116 -20.54 -21.97 3.77
CA ARG A 116 -21.13 -23.30 3.84
C ARG A 116 -22.65 -23.21 3.72
N SER A 117 -23.21 -23.98 2.80
CA SER A 117 -24.52 -24.65 2.89
C SER A 117 -24.36 -25.86 1.96
N GLY A 118 -24.01 -27.05 2.47
CA GLY A 118 -24.97 -28.13 2.72
C GLY A 118 -25.59 -28.55 1.39
N THR A 119 -25.23 -29.66 0.75
CA THR A 119 -25.14 -31.04 1.26
C THR A 119 -24.36 -31.93 0.26
N ASP A 120 -23.63 -32.88 0.85
CA ASP A 120 -23.17 -34.19 0.39
C ASP A 120 -22.46 -34.42 -0.96
N ALA A 121 -21.40 -35.21 -0.81
CA ALA A 121 -20.57 -35.79 -1.84
C ALA A 121 -21.21 -37.07 -2.43
N LEU A 122 -20.84 -37.36 -3.68
CA LEU A 122 -20.85 -38.64 -4.39
C LEU A 122 -22.21 -39.35 -4.61
N HIS A 123 -22.70 -39.29 -5.86
CA HIS A 123 -22.81 -40.48 -6.71
C HIS A 123 -22.82 -40.10 -8.20
#